data_AF-A0A660Y9R0-F1
#
_entry.id   AF-A0A660Y9R0-F1
#
_cell.length_a   1.000
_cell.length_b   1.000
_cell.length_c   1.000
_cell.angle_alpha   90.00
_cell.angle_beta   90.00
_cell.angle_gamma   90.00
#
_symmetry.space_group_name_H-M   'P 1'
#
loop_
_entity.id
_entity.type
_entity.pdbx_description
1 polymer ?
#
loop_
_entity_poly.entity_id
_entity_poly.type
_entity_poly.pdbx_seq_one_letter_code
_entity_poly.pdbx_strand_id
1 'polypeptide(L)' 'MATFRKCPHCGEKMEQYQNPVPTVDVIIQLDGRGIVLIRRKNPPYGWALPGGFVDYG' A
#
# COMPACT_ATOMS: atom_id res chain seq x y z
N MET A 1 -2.96 -8.33 -20.63
CA MET A 1 -4.20 -9.00 -21.05
C MET A 1 -5.29 -8.56 -20.09
N ALA A 2 -6.39 -7.96 -20.59
CA ALA A 2 -7.52 -7.61 -19.73
C ALA A 2 -8.12 -8.89 -19.13
N THR A 3 -8.20 -8.95 -17.80
CA THR A 3 -8.93 -10.00 -17.11
C THR A 3 -10.40 -9.61 -17.03
N PHE A 4 -11.29 -10.58 -17.15
CA PHE A 4 -12.73 -10.33 -17.15
C PHE A 4 -13.40 -11.11 -16.02
N ARG A 5 -14.37 -10.47 -15.37
CA ARG A 5 -15.22 -11.10 -14.35
C ARG A 5 -16.68 -11.04 -14.81
N LYS A 6 -17.47 -12.06 -14.47
CA LYS A 6 -18.93 -12.03 -14.69
C LYS A 6 -19.59 -11.12 -13.65
N CYS A 7 -20.56 -10.32 -14.08
CA CYS A 7 -21.41 -9.57 -13.16
C CYS A 7 -22.26 -10.53 -12.32
N PRO A 8 -22.23 -10.46 -10.97
CA PRO A 8 -23.04 -11.35 -10.13
C PRO A 8 -24.54 -11.07 -10.22
N HIS A 9 -24.97 -9.94 -10.80
CA HIS A 9 -26.37 -9.55 -10.93
C HIS A 9 -27.00 -9.94 -12.28
N CYS A 10 -26.30 -9.72 -13.39
CA CYS A 10 -26.84 -9.95 -14.75
C CYS A 10 -26.01 -10.92 -15.62
N GLY A 11 -24.84 -11.38 -15.16
CA GLY A 11 -23.99 -12.31 -15.90
C GLY A 11 -23.11 -11.70 -17.01
N GLU A 12 -23.27 -10.41 -17.30
CA GLU A 12 -22.54 -9.71 -18.36
C GLU A 12 -21.03 -9.65 -18.08
N LYS A 13 -20.22 -9.60 -19.15
CA LYS A 13 -18.75 -9.57 -19.07
C LYS A 13 -18.28 -8.17 -18.66
N MET A 14 -17.65 -8.06 -17.49
CA MET A 14 -17.06 -6.81 -17.01
C MET A 14 -15.54 -6.88 -17.04
N GLU A 15 -14.91 -5.82 -17.54
CA GLU A 15 -13.47 -5.65 -17.46
C GLU A 15 -13.03 -5.51 -16.00
N GLN A 16 -11.98 -6.24 -15.62
CA GLN A 16 -11.39 -6.16 -14.29
C GLN A 16 -10.11 -5.36 -14.37
N TYR A 17 -10.10 -4.20 -13.72
CA TYR A 17 -8.92 -3.38 -13.57
C TYR A 17 -8.05 -3.88 -12.42
N GLN A 18 -6.73 -3.75 -12.59
CA GLN A 18 -5.79 -3.90 -11.48
C GLN A 18 -5.57 -2.53 -10.86
N ASN A 19 -6.04 -2.37 -9.63
CA ASN A 19 -5.86 -1.13 -8.88
C ASN A 19 -4.74 -1.36 -7.87
N PRO A 20 -3.61 -0.62 -7.96
CA PRO A 20 -2.60 -0.67 -6.92
C PRO A 20 -3.18 -0.15 -5.60
N VAL A 21 -2.78 -0.75 -4.48
CA VAL A 21 -3.16 -0.26 -3.15
C VAL A 21 -2.17 0.85 -2.76
N PRO A 22 -2.63 2.08 -2.49
CA PRO A 22 -1.74 3.18 -2.17
C PRO A 22 -1.08 2.97 -0.80
N THR A 23 0.22 3.27 -0.75
CA THR A 23 1.02 3.32 0.47
C THR A 23 1.59 4.70 0.67
N VAL A 24 1.84 5.06 1.93
CA VAL A 24 2.51 6.30 2.32
C VAL A 24 3.62 6.00 3.30
N ASP A 25 4.70 6.78 3.20
CA ASP A 25 5.83 6.78 4.12
C ASP A 25 6.04 8.21 4.64
N VAL A 26 6.52 8.33 5.87
CA VAL A 26 6.78 9.63 6.52
C VAL A 26 8.24 9.75 6.95
N ILE A 27 8.82 10.93 6.73
CA ILE A 27 10.10 11.31 7.32
C ILE A 27 9.80 12.16 8.56
N ILE A 28 10.12 11.63 9.73
CA ILE A 28 9.98 12.35 11.01
C ILE A 28 11.37 12.85 11.39
N GLN A 29 11.59 14.16 11.27
CA GLN A 29 12.83 14.82 11.67
C GLN A 29 12.75 15.28 13.13
N LEU A 30 13.82 15.02 13.88
CA LEU A 30 14.01 15.48 15.25
C LEU A 30 15.17 16.47 15.27
N ASP A 31 14.91 17.68 15.78
CA ASP A 31 15.89 18.76 15.81
C ASP A 31 17.18 18.34 16.52
N GLY A 32 18.31 18.50 15.82
CA GLY A 32 19.65 18.11 16.28
C GLY A 32 19.87 16.61 16.49
N ARG A 33 18.90 15.75 16.13
CA ARG A 33 18.92 14.30 16.42
C ARG A 33 18.79 13.40 15.20
N GLY A 34 18.43 13.96 14.04
CA GLY A 34 18.31 13.21 12.79
C GLY A 34 16.87 12.79 12.49
N ILE A 35 16.68 11.61 11.88
CA ILE A 35 15.37 11.11 11.45
C ILE A 35 15.00 9.79 12.13
N VAL A 36 13.69 9.55 12.29
CA VAL A 36 13.17 8.29 12.84
C VAL A 36 13.19 7.18 11.80
N LEU A 37 13.73 6.03 12.19
CA LEU A 37 13.66 4.77 11.44
C LEU A 37 13.04 3.68 12.32
N ILE A 38 12.38 2.70 11.68
CA ILE A 38 11.85 1.51 12.35
C ILE A 38 12.60 0.25 11.96
N ARG A 39 12.66 -0.73 12.86
CA ARG A 39 13.04 -2.11 12.50
C ARG A 39 11.79 -2.89 12.10
N ARG A 40 11.78 -3.42 10.88
CA ARG A 40 10.64 -4.18 10.36
C ARG A 40 10.47 -5.48 11.14
N LYS A 41 9.25 -5.72 11.66
CA LYS A 41 8.86 -6.99 12.29
C LYS A 41 8.60 -8.10 11.26
N ASN A 42 8.17 -7.74 10.04
CA ASN A 42 7.84 -8.68 8.98
C ASN A 42 8.90 -8.63 7.85
N PRO A 43 9.18 -9.75 7.15
CA PRO A 43 10.10 -9.76 6.02
C PRO A 43 9.74 -8.75 4.90
N PRO A 44 10.71 -8.29 4.10
CA PRO A 44 12.15 -8.39 4.36
C PRO A 44 12.54 -7.61 5.62
N TYR A 45 13.47 -8.15 6.42
CA TYR A 45 13.94 -7.51 7.65
C TYR A 45 14.93 -6.39 7.36
N GLY A 46 14.94 -5.36 8.20
CA GLY A 46 15.86 -4.23 8.07
C GLY A 46 15.31 -2.94 8.66
N TRP A 47 16.08 -1.87 8.48
CA TRP A 47 15.65 -0.51 8.77
C TRP A 47 14.78 0.02 7.62
N ALA A 48 13.73 0.75 7.96
CA ALA A 48 12.83 1.39 7.01
C ALA A 48 12.28 2.71 7.56
N LEU A 49 11.73 3.53 6.67
CA LEU A 49 10.88 4.65 7.07
C LEU A 49 9.58 4.11 7.68
N PRO A 50 8.98 4.82 8.64
CA PRO A 50 7.61 4.54 9.06
C PRO A 50 6.65 4.75 7.89
N GLY A 51 5.80 3.77 7.62
CA GLY A 51 4.83 3.81 6.51
C GLY A 51 3.78 2.71 6.60
N GLY A 52 2.80 2.76 5.70
CA GLY A 52 1.66 1.84 5.67
C GLY A 52 0.72 2.06 4.50
N PHE A 53 -0.34 1.25 4.44
CA PHE A 53 -1.43 1.41 3.47
C PHE A 53 -2.37 2.54 3.90
N VAL A 54 -3.00 3.19 2.93
CA VAL A 54 -3.98 4.26 3.17
C VAL A 54 -5.37 3.66 3.35
N ASP A 55 -6.08 4.07 4.40
CA ASP A 55 -7.49 3.73 4.63
C ASP A 55 -8.43 4.64 3.84
N TYR A 56 -9.68 4.20 3.65
CA TYR A 56 -10.73 5.06 3.12
C TYR A 56 -11.14 6.10 4.18
N GLY A 57 -11.23 7.37 3.75
CA GLY A 57 -11.70 8.48 4.57
C GLY A 57 -13.21 8.67 4.57
#